data_AF-A0A382SLF3-F1
#
_entry.id   AF-A0A382SLF3-F1
#
_cell.length_a   1.000
_cell.length_b   1.000
_cell.length_c   1.000
_cell.angle_alpha   90.00
_cell.angle_beta   90.00
_cell.angle_gamma   90.00
#
_symmetry.space_group_name_H-M   'P 1'
#
loop_
_entity.id
_entity.type
_entity.pdbx_description
1 polymer ?
#
loop_
_entity_poly.entity_id
_entity_poly.type
_entity_poly.pdbx_seq_one_letter_code
_entity_poly.pdbx_strand_id
1 'polypeptide(L)'
;VDHFVELIKGPCQSEGGADVVTLAFAEREKARQRVQLESGEDIAVNLKRGSVMRGGDQLMTEAGRSVVVKCALENVSTVSTEGDLVRIAYHLGNRHVSLELGENWVRYL
;
A
#
# COMPACT_ATOMS: atom_id res chain seq x y z
N VAL A 1 8.42 -20.34 6.34
CA VAL A 1 7.96 -19.09 5.69
C VAL A 1 7.56 -18.18 6.83
N ASP A 2 8.23 -17.04 6.97
CA ASP A 2 7.91 -16.10 8.05
C ASP A 2 6.49 -15.55 7.88
N HIS A 3 5.74 -15.54 8.97
CA HIS A 3 4.37 -15.03 9.02
C HIS A 3 4.37 -13.62 9.59
N PHE A 4 4.04 -12.64 8.74
CA PHE A 4 3.87 -11.26 9.12
C PHE A 4 2.41 -11.02 9.49
N VAL A 5 2.16 -10.75 10.76
CA VAL A 5 0.80 -10.75 11.35
C VAL A 5 0.34 -9.37 11.78
N GLU A 6 1.27 -8.44 11.94
CA GLU A 6 1.00 -7.09 12.41
C GLU A 6 1.39 -6.05 11.35
N LEU A 7 0.58 -4.99 11.25
CA LEU A 7 0.84 -3.83 10.40
C LEU A 7 1.02 -2.60 11.28
N ILE A 8 2.24 -2.06 11.33
CA ILE A 8 2.57 -0.82 12.01
C ILE A 8 2.42 0.33 11.00
N LYS A 9 1.60 1.32 11.36
CA LYS A 9 1.36 2.47 10.49
C LYS A 9 2.44 3.54 10.66
N GLY A 10 2.78 4.18 9.55
CA GLY A 10 3.70 5.31 9.53
C GLY A 10 5.14 4.92 9.23
N PRO A 11 6.01 5.92 9.01
CA PRO A 11 7.34 5.71 8.45
C PRO A 11 8.21 4.81 9.34
N CYS A 12 9.02 3.98 8.69
CA CYS A 12 9.97 3.11 9.35
C CYS A 12 10.90 3.88 10.28
N GLN A 13 10.84 3.59 11.58
CA GLN A 13 11.69 4.23 12.59
C GLN A 13 13.01 3.47 12.83
N SER A 14 13.28 2.38 12.10
CA SER A 14 14.49 1.59 12.32
C SER A 14 15.70 2.12 11.53
N GLU A 15 16.81 2.39 12.23
CA GLU A 15 18.08 2.89 11.66
C GLU A 15 18.94 1.81 10.95
N GLY A 16 18.49 0.55 10.91
CA GLY A 16 19.11 -0.53 10.13
C GLY A 16 18.35 -0.73 8.82
N GLY A 17 19.07 -0.90 7.70
CA GLY A 17 18.48 -1.10 6.37
C GLY A 17 17.38 -2.15 6.38
N ALA A 18 16.13 -1.69 6.35
CA ALA A 18 14.97 -2.56 6.44
C ALA A 18 14.72 -3.22 5.09
N ASP A 19 14.44 -4.52 5.09
CA ASP A 19 13.95 -5.23 3.91
C ASP A 19 12.67 -4.55 3.40
N VAL A 20 12.49 -4.55 2.08
CA VAL A 20 11.38 -3.87 1.42
C VAL A 20 10.53 -4.88 0.66
N VAL A 21 9.21 -4.70 0.71
CA VAL A 21 8.27 -5.36 -0.18
C VAL A 21 7.58 -4.32 -1.04
N THR A 22 7.69 -4.45 -2.36
CA THR A 22 7.05 -3.54 -3.33
C THR A 22 5.78 -4.18 -3.86
N LEU A 23 4.62 -3.55 -3.60
CA LEU A 23 3.30 -4.11 -3.89
C LEU A 23 2.41 -3.12 -4.65
N ALA A 24 1.69 -3.62 -5.65
CA ALA A 24 0.63 -2.87 -6.34
C ALA A 24 -0.57 -2.62 -5.41
N PHE A 25 -1.42 -1.63 -5.72
CA PHE A 25 -2.56 -1.29 -4.88
C PHE A 25 -3.49 -2.49 -4.61
N ALA A 26 -3.80 -3.29 -5.63
CA ALA A 26 -4.66 -4.46 -5.49
C ALA A 26 -4.06 -5.55 -4.58
N GLU A 27 -2.74 -5.63 -4.47
CA GLU A 27 -2.05 -6.51 -3.53
C GLU A 27 -2.07 -5.93 -2.12
N ARG A 28 -1.89 -4.61 -1.99
CA ARG A 28 -1.93 -3.91 -0.70
C ARG A 28 -3.28 -3.98 0.01
N GLU A 29 -4.36 -4.30 -0.71
CA GLU A 29 -5.69 -4.55 -0.15
C GLU A 29 -5.89 -5.99 0.35
N LYS A 30 -4.99 -6.94 0.00
CA LYS A 30 -5.10 -8.33 0.41
C LYS A 30 -4.51 -8.52 1.80
N ALA A 31 -5.37 -8.86 2.75
CA ALA A 31 -4.95 -9.20 4.11
C ALA A 31 -4.15 -10.51 4.20
N ARG A 32 -4.33 -11.44 3.24
CA ARG A 32 -3.65 -12.73 3.21
C ARG A 32 -3.08 -13.03 1.83
N GLN A 33 -1.76 -13.15 1.74
CA GLN A 33 -1.05 -13.44 0.49
C GLN A 33 0.38 -13.88 0.76
N ARG A 34 1.01 -14.51 -0.24
CA ARG A 34 2.46 -14.71 -0.30
C ARG A 34 3.03 -13.67 -1.24
N VAL A 35 4.13 -13.03 -0.83
CA VAL A 35 4.81 -11.98 -1.59
C VAL A 35 6.31 -12.18 -1.47
N GLN A 36 7.04 -11.68 -2.46
CA GLN A 36 8.51 -11.74 -2.48
C GLN A 36 9.07 -10.37 -2.11
N LEU A 37 10.05 -10.35 -1.21
CA LEU A 37 10.80 -9.17 -0.84
C LEU A 37 11.75 -8.74 -1.97
N GLU A 38 12.20 -7.49 -1.96
CA GLU A 38 13.25 -7.02 -2.89
C GLU A 38 14.57 -7.80 -2.70
N SER A 39 14.78 -8.43 -1.54
CA SER A 39 15.91 -9.34 -1.27
C SER A 39 15.78 -10.72 -1.94
N GLY A 40 14.62 -11.04 -2.52
CA GLY A 40 14.31 -12.34 -3.14
C GLY A 40 13.72 -13.38 -2.18
N GLU A 41 13.56 -13.04 -0.89
CA GLU A 41 12.92 -13.92 0.09
C GLU A 41 11.39 -13.92 -0.04
N ASP A 42 10.76 -15.09 0.04
CA ASP A 42 9.30 -15.23 0.09
C ASP A 42 8.78 -15.12 1.52
N ILE A 43 7.81 -14.24 1.74
CA ILE A 43 7.12 -14.06 3.02
C ILE A 43 5.61 -14.31 2.90
N ALA A 44 4.97 -14.62 4.03
CA ALA A 44 3.52 -14.75 4.12
C ALA A 44 2.93 -13.59 4.93
N VAL A 45 2.08 -12.80 4.29
CA VAL A 45 1.29 -11.73 4.93
C VAL A 45 -0.01 -12.33 5.46
N ASN A 46 -0.31 -12.12 6.74
CA ASN A 46 -1.54 -12.58 7.39
C ASN A 46 -2.07 -11.53 8.37
N LEU A 47 -2.61 -10.46 7.82
CA LEU A 47 -3.19 -9.34 8.56
C LEU A 47 -4.67 -9.58 8.90
N LYS A 48 -5.21 -8.72 9.77
CA LYS A 48 -6.65 -8.62 9.99
C LYS A 48 -7.36 -8.28 8.68
N ARG A 49 -8.54 -8.87 8.47
CA ARG A 49 -9.38 -8.58 7.28
C ARG A 49 -9.72 -7.08 7.24
N GLY A 50 -9.60 -6.49 6.06
CA GLY A 50 -9.86 -5.07 5.82
C GLY A 50 -8.67 -4.15 6.09
N SER A 51 -7.51 -4.69 6.48
CA SER A 51 -6.27 -3.91 6.51
C SER A 51 -5.83 -3.53 5.10
N VAL A 52 -5.46 -2.27 4.91
CA VAL A 52 -4.85 -1.75 3.68
C VAL A 52 -3.44 -1.32 4.00
N MET A 53 -2.48 -1.89 3.30
CA MET A 53 -1.07 -1.54 3.43
C MET A 53 -0.79 -0.22 2.68
N ARG A 54 -0.32 0.81 3.38
CA ARG A 54 0.08 2.08 2.76
C ARG A 54 1.59 2.11 2.58
N GLY A 55 2.05 2.92 1.63
CA GLY A 55 3.48 3.13 1.43
C GLY A 55 4.10 3.71 2.69
N GLY A 56 5.20 3.10 3.14
CA GLY A 56 5.90 3.46 4.37
C GLY A 56 5.46 2.66 5.60
N ASP A 57 4.32 1.97 5.58
CA ASP A 57 3.91 1.07 6.67
C ASP A 57 4.92 -0.08 6.82
N GLN A 58 4.94 -0.71 8.00
CA GLN A 58 5.78 -1.87 8.28
C GLN A 58 4.94 -3.10 8.57
N LEU A 59 5.30 -4.21 7.93
CA LEU A 59 4.86 -5.54 8.31
C LEU A 59 5.79 -6.07 9.38
N MET A 60 5.25 -6.55 10.50
CA MET A 60 6.03 -7.11 11.59
C MET A 60 5.65 -8.57 11.90
N THR A 61 6.67 -9.39 12.18
CA THR A 61 6.50 -10.75 12.72
C THR A 61 6.44 -10.73 14.24
N GLU A 62 5.93 -11.79 14.86
CA GLU A 62 5.93 -11.96 16.32
C GLU A 62 7.35 -11.96 16.93
N ALA A 63 8.36 -12.31 16.12
CA ALA A 63 9.76 -12.31 16.51
C ALA A 63 10.43 -10.93 16.40
N GLY A 64 9.69 -9.88 16.01
CA GLY A 64 10.17 -8.50 15.92
C GLY A 64 10.91 -8.14 14.63
N ARG A 65 10.87 -9.00 13.61
CA ARG A 65 11.38 -8.66 12.27
C ARG A 65 10.40 -7.75 11.56
N SER A 66 10.88 -6.65 10.99
CA SER A 66 10.08 -5.72 10.20
C SER A 66 10.48 -5.69 8.72
N VAL A 67 9.48 -5.43 7.86
CA VAL A 67 9.62 -5.21 6.42
C VAL A 67 8.82 -3.98 6.04
N VAL A 68 9.41 -3.06 5.27
CA VAL A 68 8.75 -1.83 4.83
C VAL A 68 7.93 -2.09 3.57
N VAL A 69 6.69 -1.62 3.56
CA VAL A 69 5.83 -1.65 2.38
C VAL A 69 6.13 -0.45 1.50
N LYS A 70 6.44 -0.72 0.23
CA LYS A 70 6.62 0.28 -0.82
C LYS A 70 5.52 0.14 -1.87
N CYS A 71 5.00 1.27 -2.34
CA CYS A 71 4.05 1.27 -3.44
C CYS A 71 4.79 0.91 -4.74
N ALA A 72 4.28 -0.07 -5.48
CA ALA A 72 4.77 -0.32 -6.83
C ALA A 72 4.47 0.88 -7.74
N LEU A 73 5.30 1.07 -8.77
CA LEU A 73 4.98 1.99 -9.85
C LEU A 73 3.88 1.37 -10.70
N GLU A 74 2.76 2.09 -10.83
CA GLU A 74 1.58 1.63 -11.55
C GLU A 74 1.23 2.64 -12.65
N ASN A 75 0.77 2.14 -13.79
CA ASN A 75 0.22 3.01 -14.83
C ASN A 75 -1.15 3.51 -14.37
N VAL A 76 -1.25 4.82 -14.14
CA VAL A 76 -2.46 5.47 -13.63
C VAL A 76 -2.93 6.56 -14.59
N SER A 77 -4.25 6.73 -14.65
CA SER A 77 -4.84 7.93 -15.23
C SER A 77 -4.73 9.09 -14.23
N THR A 78 -4.24 10.24 -14.69
CA THR A 78 -4.15 11.47 -13.86
C THR A 78 -5.02 12.55 -14.48
N VAL A 79 -5.92 13.13 -13.68
CA VAL A 79 -6.69 14.32 -14.05
C VAL A 79 -6.28 15.45 -13.14
N SER A 80 -5.84 16.58 -13.71
CA SER A 80 -5.45 17.78 -12.99
C SER A 80 -6.40 18.92 -13.30
N THR A 81 -6.81 19.68 -12.28
CA THR A 81 -7.76 20.79 -12.41
C THR A 81 -7.63 21.77 -11.24
N GLU A 82 -7.82 23.06 -11.48
CA GLU A 82 -7.84 24.12 -10.45
C GLU A 82 -9.22 24.27 -9.77
N GLY A 83 -10.24 23.52 -10.23
CA GLY A 83 -11.60 23.53 -9.69
C GLY A 83 -12.36 22.23 -9.99
N ASP A 84 -13.53 22.04 -9.39
CA ASP A 84 -14.41 20.86 -9.59
C ASP A 84 -13.82 19.49 -9.18
N LEU A 85 -12.67 19.43 -8.49
CA LEU A 85 -12.05 18.17 -8.07
C LEU A 85 -13.01 17.28 -7.26
N VAL A 86 -13.80 17.90 -6.36
CA VAL A 86 -14.82 17.21 -5.56
C VAL A 86 -15.89 16.57 -6.45
N ARG A 87 -16.32 17.23 -7.53
CA ARG A 87 -17.33 16.69 -8.45
C ARG A 87 -16.77 15.50 -9.24
N ILE A 88 -15.50 15.59 -9.66
CA ILE A 88 -14.81 14.48 -10.34
C ILE A 88 -14.71 13.28 -9.40
N ALA A 89 -14.22 13.50 -8.17
CA ALA A 89 -14.10 12.45 -7.16
C ALA A 89 -15.47 11.80 -6.85
N TYR A 90 -16.53 12.60 -6.75
CA TYR A 90 -17.89 12.10 -6.56
C TYR A 90 -18.34 11.17 -7.69
N HIS A 91 -18.12 11.55 -8.95
CA HIS A 91 -18.52 10.72 -10.10
C HIS A 91 -17.71 9.43 -10.26
N LEU A 92 -16.43 9.45 -9.90
CA LEU A 92 -15.57 8.26 -9.85
C LEU A 92 -15.98 7.35 -8.69
N GLY A 93 -16.25 7.91 -7.52
CA GLY A 93 -16.76 7.18 -6.35
C GLY A 93 -18.11 6.50 -6.61
N ASN A 94 -19.03 7.18 -7.30
CA ASN A 94 -20.31 6.60 -7.75
C ASN A 94 -20.15 5.42 -8.73
N ARG A 95 -18.95 5.23 -9.29
CA ARG A 95 -18.59 4.07 -10.14
C ARG A 95 -17.76 3.03 -9.41
N HIS A 96 -17.60 3.18 -8.09
CA HIS A 96 -16.77 2.31 -7.26
C HIS A 96 -15.31 2.22 -7.74
N VAL A 97 -14.78 3.34 -8.28
CA VAL A 97 -13.37 3.43 -8.68
C VAL A 97 -12.53 3.82 -7.46
N SER A 98 -11.55 2.98 -7.12
CA SER A 98 -10.50 3.34 -6.15
C SER A 98 -9.66 4.47 -6.72
N LEU A 99 -9.52 5.56 -5.96
CA LEU A 99 -8.85 6.77 -6.39
C LEU A 99 -7.96 7.36 -5.30
N GLU A 100 -6.95 8.10 -5.71
CA GLU A 100 -6.08 8.92 -4.87
C GLU A 100 -6.34 10.39 -5.17
N LEU A 101 -6.48 11.21 -4.12
CA LEU A 101 -6.69 12.65 -4.23
C LEU A 101 -5.43 13.38 -3.77
N GLY A 102 -4.93 14.27 -4.62
CA GLY A 102 -4.00 15.33 -4.24
C GLY A 102 -4.68 16.68 -4.18
N GLU A 103 -3.88 17.75 -4.08
CA GLU A 103 -4.39 19.12 -3.94
C GLU A 103 -5.24 19.55 -5.14
N ASN A 104 -4.74 19.37 -6.36
CA ASN A 104 -5.40 19.78 -7.62
C ASN A 104 -5.43 18.64 -8.64
N TRP A 105 -5.39 17.39 -8.18
CA TRP A 105 -5.39 16.22 -9.06
C TRP A 105 -6.08 15.02 -8.44
N VAL A 106 -6.57 14.12 -9.29
CA VAL A 106 -7.06 12.79 -8.93
C VAL A 106 -6.37 11.74 -9.80
N ARG A 107 -6.01 10.60 -9.19
CA ARG A 107 -5.46 9.43 -9.88
C ARG A 107 -6.31 8.20 -9.66
N TYR A 108 -6.39 7.36 -10.69
CA TYR A 108 -7.07 6.06 -10.65
C TYR A 108 -6.42 5.10 -11.65
N LEU A 109 -6.63 3.80 -11.45
CA LEU A 109 -6.17 2.74 -12.35
C LEU A 109 -7.09 2.60 -13.58
#